data_AF-A0A7W1Z390-F1
#
_entry.id   AF-A0A7W1Z390-F1
#
_cell.length_a   1.000
_cell.length_b   1.000
_cell.length_c   1.000
_cell.angle_alpha   90.00
_cell.angle_beta   90.00
_cell.angle_gamma   90.00
#
_symmetry.space_group_name_H-M   'P 1'
#
loop_
_entity.id
_entity.type
_entity.pdbx_description
1 polymer ?
#
loop_
_entity_poly.entity_id
_entity_poly.type
_entity_poly.pdbx_seq_one_letter_code
_entity_poly.pdbx_strand_id
1 'polypeptide(L)'
;MSPVKYMSGIFAMALVVRLLAFWALPEPHMPYNAIFAYVKGAHMLIEGQGFSDISFPVYTPPLYSIFIAIVTVLFGDGILAIKIVQIVADSSTAVFLYLIVRKVFDDPTGLMSGGMWACYPFTIYSTLYIGTEAFFTFFIALFVLLITYGIRNDKWYWYCAAGFLLGMATLIRGTTQFIPLVLPLVLFASRKEGVHWLRNSALSLVCFILVILPWGARNYIVLHEIIPVGANSTVILYGISEPLLTIETRQKELARLFA
;
A
#
# COMPACT_ATOMS: atom_id res chain seq x y z
N MET A 1 12.55 27.64 12.02
CA MET A 1 13.29 26.97 10.92
C MET A 1 12.39 26.86 9.70
N SER A 2 12.92 26.79 8.48
CA SER A 2 12.09 26.61 7.28
C SER A 2 11.47 25.20 7.28
N PRO A 3 10.24 25.03 6.76
CA PRO A 3 9.59 23.72 6.64
C PRO A 3 10.46 22.65 5.97
N VAL A 4 11.31 23.06 5.03
CA VAL A 4 12.26 22.17 4.34
C VAL A 4 13.23 21.52 5.30
N LYS A 5 13.77 22.26 6.28
CA LYS A 5 14.69 21.70 7.28
C LYS A 5 14.03 20.62 8.12
N TYR A 6 12.75 20.81 8.48
CA TYR A 6 11.99 19.81 9.24
C TYR A 6 11.73 18.55 8.41
N MET A 7 11.32 18.70 7.16
CA MET A 7 11.11 17.55 6.25
C MET A 7 12.40 16.75 6.07
N SER A 8 13.52 17.42 5.77
CA SER A 8 14.82 16.77 5.60
C SER A 8 15.29 16.08 6.88
N GLY A 9 15.08 16.73 8.04
CA GLY A 9 15.43 16.15 9.35
C GLY A 9 14.63 14.89 9.67
N ILE A 10 13.31 14.91 9.46
CA ILE A 10 12.44 13.75 9.68
C ILE A 10 12.80 12.61 8.72
N PHE A 11 12.99 12.92 7.44
CA PHE A 11 13.37 11.93 6.44
C PHE A 11 14.71 11.27 6.80
N ALA A 12 15.73 12.08 7.11
CA ALA A 12 17.05 11.57 7.49
C ALA A 12 16.98 10.72 8.77
N MET A 13 16.21 11.14 9.77
CA MET A 13 16.01 10.37 10.99
C MET A 13 15.34 9.02 10.70
N ALA A 14 14.23 9.02 9.95
CA ALA A 14 13.52 7.80 9.57
C ALA A 14 14.40 6.84 8.77
N LEU A 15 15.18 7.38 7.84
CA LEU A 15 16.11 6.63 6.99
C LEU A 15 17.22 6.00 7.81
N VAL A 16 17.89 6.77 8.68
CA VAL A 16 18.97 6.28 9.55
C VAL A 16 18.46 5.19 10.47
N VAL A 17 17.32 5.37 11.13
CA VAL A 17 16.74 4.36 12.03
C VAL A 17 16.46 3.05 11.29
N ARG A 18 15.90 3.12 10.08
CA ARG A 18 15.61 1.92 9.26
C ARG A 18 16.87 1.25 8.74
N LEU A 19 17.87 2.01 8.29
CA LEU A 19 19.15 1.46 7.84
C LEU A 19 19.92 0.80 9.00
N LEU A 20 19.90 1.41 10.19
CA LEU A 20 20.48 0.82 11.39
C LEU A 20 19.74 -0.46 11.78
N ALA A 21 18.41 -0.48 11.73
CA ALA A 21 17.62 -1.68 11.99
C ALA A 21 17.91 -2.77 10.95
N PHE A 22 18.02 -2.41 9.67
CA PHE A 22 18.37 -3.34 8.60
C PHE A 22 19.75 -3.96 8.78
N TRP A 23 20.72 -3.20 9.30
CA TRP A 23 22.06 -3.70 9.58
C TRP A 23 22.17 -4.49 10.88
N ALA A 24 21.45 -4.08 11.94
CA ALA A 24 21.60 -4.64 13.28
C ALA A 24 20.67 -5.80 13.61
N LEU A 25 19.49 -5.86 13.00
CA LEU A 25 18.48 -6.88 13.30
C LEU A 25 18.67 -8.10 12.39
N PRO A 26 18.38 -9.31 12.90
CA PRO A 26 18.45 -10.53 12.10
C PRO A 26 17.45 -10.45 10.95
N GLU A 27 17.84 -11.02 9.80
CA GLU A 27 16.97 -11.06 8.64
C GLU A 27 15.70 -11.86 8.96
N PRO A 28 14.50 -11.27 8.80
CA PRO A 28 13.27 -11.98 9.03
C PRO A 28 13.10 -13.08 7.97
N HIS A 29 12.46 -14.18 8.37
CA HIS A 29 12.08 -15.24 7.45
C HIS A 29 11.17 -14.67 6.34
N MET A 30 11.41 -15.10 5.11
CA MET A 30 10.61 -14.66 3.98
C MET A 30 9.18 -15.22 4.14
N PRO A 31 8.15 -14.35 4.21
CA PRO A 31 6.81 -14.84 4.45
C PRO A 31 6.27 -15.55 3.20
N TYR A 32 5.34 -16.49 3.39
CA TYR A 32 4.81 -17.35 2.32
C TYR A 32 4.27 -16.54 1.12
N ASN A 33 3.53 -15.46 1.39
CA ASN A 33 3.04 -14.54 0.36
C ASN A 33 4.17 -13.87 -0.43
N ALA A 34 5.31 -13.56 0.21
CA ALA A 34 6.44 -12.98 -0.49
C ALA A 34 7.05 -13.94 -1.52
N ILE A 35 7.22 -15.20 -1.17
CA ILE A 35 7.76 -16.21 -2.08
C ILE A 35 6.76 -16.48 -3.22
N PHE A 36 5.54 -16.87 -2.87
CA PHE A 36 4.61 -17.47 -3.83
C PHE A 36 3.75 -16.45 -4.60
N ALA A 37 3.63 -15.22 -4.12
CA ALA A 37 2.86 -14.18 -4.80
C ALA A 37 3.75 -13.04 -5.31
N TYR A 38 4.55 -12.45 -4.44
CA TYR A 38 5.26 -11.21 -4.77
C TYR A 38 6.45 -11.46 -5.68
N VAL A 39 7.39 -12.30 -5.24
CA VAL A 39 8.60 -12.66 -5.98
C VAL A 39 8.27 -13.52 -7.20
N LYS A 40 7.45 -14.58 -7.03
CA LYS A 40 6.98 -15.38 -8.18
C LYS A 40 6.31 -14.52 -9.25
N GLY A 41 5.42 -13.60 -8.85
CA GLY A 41 4.77 -12.68 -9.79
C GLY A 41 5.74 -11.76 -10.53
N ALA A 42 6.79 -11.31 -9.84
CA ALA A 42 7.83 -10.50 -10.46
C ALA A 42 8.62 -11.30 -11.51
N HIS A 43 9.00 -12.54 -11.21
CA HIS A 43 9.67 -13.41 -12.18
C HIS A 43 8.81 -13.69 -13.40
N MET A 44 7.52 -13.99 -13.22
CA MET A 44 6.58 -14.19 -14.33
C MET A 44 6.48 -12.96 -15.25
N LEU A 45 6.52 -11.75 -14.69
CA LEU A 45 6.57 -10.51 -15.46
C LEU A 45 7.87 -10.38 -16.25
N ILE A 46 9.01 -10.64 -15.60
CA ILE A 46 10.34 -10.52 -16.22
C ILE A 46 10.51 -11.55 -17.34
N GLU A 47 9.99 -12.76 -17.17
CA GLU A 47 10.02 -13.86 -18.15
C GLU A 47 9.01 -13.67 -19.31
N GLY A 48 8.21 -12.61 -19.29
CA GLY A 48 7.24 -12.30 -20.34
C GLY A 48 5.95 -13.14 -20.30
N GLN A 49 5.75 -13.96 -19.27
CA GLN A 49 4.53 -14.73 -19.07
C GLN A 49 3.35 -13.84 -18.64
N GLY A 50 3.67 -12.69 -18.05
CA GLY A 50 2.70 -11.77 -17.49
C GLY A 50 1.91 -12.42 -16.35
N PHE A 51 0.73 -11.89 -16.07
CA PHE A 51 -0.20 -12.49 -15.11
C PHE A 51 -1.23 -13.37 -15.82
N SER A 52 -0.86 -14.16 -16.82
CA SER A 52 -1.83 -15.00 -17.56
C SER A 52 -2.14 -16.32 -16.87
N ASP A 53 -1.22 -16.82 -16.05
CA ASP A 53 -1.37 -18.09 -15.36
C ASP A 53 -2.41 -18.01 -14.22
N ILE A 54 -3.32 -18.98 -14.18
CA ILE A 54 -4.33 -19.16 -13.12
C ILE A 54 -3.66 -19.60 -11.81
N SER A 55 -2.47 -20.22 -11.89
CA SER A 55 -1.64 -20.56 -10.72
C SER A 55 -1.05 -19.34 -10.01
N PHE A 56 -1.09 -18.15 -10.65
CA PHE A 56 -0.78 -16.91 -9.95
C PHE A 56 -1.84 -16.66 -8.89
N PRO A 57 -1.47 -16.43 -7.61
CA PRO A 57 -2.44 -16.36 -6.52
C PRO A 57 -3.50 -15.28 -6.81
N VAL A 58 -4.70 -15.76 -7.12
CA VAL A 58 -5.95 -15.02 -7.41
C VAL A 58 -6.22 -13.90 -6.38
N TYR A 59 -5.68 -14.08 -5.18
CA TYR A 59 -5.91 -13.26 -4.01
C TYR A 59 -4.97 -12.06 -3.88
N THR A 60 -3.94 -11.95 -4.73
CA THR A 60 -2.90 -10.94 -4.55
C THR A 60 -2.95 -9.84 -5.61
N PRO A 61 -3.22 -8.59 -5.20
CA PRO A 61 -3.14 -7.45 -6.10
C PRO A 61 -1.73 -7.29 -6.70
N PRO A 62 -1.61 -6.84 -7.97
CA PRO A 62 -0.42 -7.06 -8.78
C PRO A 62 0.70 -6.04 -8.51
N LEU A 63 0.37 -4.89 -7.92
CA LEU A 63 1.27 -3.74 -7.97
C LEU A 63 2.56 -3.96 -7.20
N TYR A 64 2.53 -4.77 -6.14
CA TYR A 64 3.74 -5.09 -5.40
C TYR A 64 4.65 -6.06 -6.18
N SER A 65 4.10 -7.04 -6.90
CA SER A 65 4.88 -7.89 -7.82
C SER A 65 5.46 -7.07 -8.99
N ILE A 66 4.67 -6.13 -9.55
CA ILE A 66 5.16 -5.18 -10.58
C ILE A 66 6.30 -4.34 -10.02
N PHE A 67 6.17 -3.84 -8.80
CA PHE A 67 7.21 -3.08 -8.13
C PHE A 67 8.51 -3.88 -7.99
N ILE A 68 8.43 -5.12 -7.50
CA ILE A 68 9.61 -5.99 -7.40
C ILE A 68 10.23 -6.20 -8.78
N ALA A 69 9.42 -6.47 -9.82
CA ALA A 69 9.93 -6.65 -11.17
C ALA A 69 10.71 -5.43 -11.67
N ILE A 70 10.17 -4.21 -11.44
CA ILE A 70 10.85 -2.95 -11.80
C ILE A 70 12.18 -2.83 -11.07
N VAL A 71 12.22 -3.09 -9.76
CA VAL A 71 13.46 -3.01 -8.97
C VAL A 71 14.47 -4.04 -9.45
N THR A 72 14.04 -5.27 -9.70
CA THR A 72 14.92 -6.35 -10.20
C THR A 72 15.50 -6.01 -11.57
N VAL A 73 14.72 -5.43 -12.48
CA VAL A 73 15.21 -5.01 -13.81
C VAL A 73 16.21 -3.86 -13.71
N LEU A 74 16.00 -2.91 -12.80
CA LEU A 74 16.86 -1.72 -12.68
C LEU A 74 18.15 -1.96 -11.89
N PHE A 75 18.10 -2.80 -10.85
CA PHE A 75 19.19 -2.96 -9.88
C PHE A 75 19.74 -4.39 -9.79
N GLY A 76 19.18 -5.33 -10.56
CA GLY A 76 19.54 -6.74 -10.54
C GLY A 76 18.71 -7.57 -9.55
N ASP A 77 18.86 -8.89 -9.64
CA ASP A 77 18.16 -9.83 -8.79
C ASP A 77 18.75 -9.83 -7.38
N GLY A 78 18.13 -9.06 -6.48
CA GLY A 78 18.64 -8.83 -5.14
C GLY A 78 17.59 -8.30 -4.17
N ILE A 79 17.39 -9.05 -3.08
CA ILE A 79 16.51 -8.69 -1.96
C ILE A 79 16.92 -7.33 -1.35
N LEU A 80 18.21 -7.02 -1.37
CA LEU A 80 18.74 -5.75 -0.86
C LEU A 80 18.12 -4.54 -1.57
N ALA A 81 18.06 -4.54 -2.90
CA ALA A 81 17.52 -3.41 -3.65
C ALA A 81 16.04 -3.17 -3.31
N ILE A 82 15.26 -4.26 -3.20
CA ILE A 82 13.84 -4.21 -2.81
C ILE A 82 13.70 -3.56 -1.43
N LYS A 83 14.47 -4.03 -0.44
CA LYS A 83 14.42 -3.51 0.94
C LYS A 83 14.87 -2.05 1.01
N ILE A 84 15.90 -1.64 0.29
CA ILE A 84 16.35 -0.24 0.28
C ILE A 84 15.25 0.68 -0.26
N VAL A 85 14.58 0.30 -1.34
CA VAL A 85 13.50 1.12 -1.89
C VAL A 85 12.28 1.14 -0.95
N GLN A 86 11.97 0.03 -0.25
CA GLN A 86 10.96 0.03 0.83
C GLN A 86 11.32 0.99 1.97
N ILE A 87 12.59 0.99 2.39
CA ILE A 87 13.09 1.87 3.45
C ILE A 87 12.92 3.34 3.04
N VAL A 88 13.24 3.68 1.79
CA VAL A 88 13.06 5.04 1.26
C VAL A 88 11.58 5.43 1.19
N ALA A 89 10.72 4.52 0.72
CA ALA A 89 9.27 4.75 0.68
C ALA A 89 8.71 5.00 2.09
N ASP A 90 9.01 4.13 3.06
CA ASP A 90 8.50 4.27 4.42
C ASP A 90 9.10 5.50 5.16
N SER A 91 10.34 5.87 4.85
CA SER A 91 10.93 7.12 5.35
C SER A 91 10.21 8.35 4.78
N SER A 92 9.74 8.28 3.54
CA SER A 92 8.93 9.35 2.93
C SER A 92 7.55 9.46 3.58
N THR A 93 6.97 8.33 4.00
CA THR A 93 5.71 8.31 4.77
C THR A 93 5.79 9.16 6.04
N ALA A 94 6.92 9.12 6.76
CA ALA A 94 7.15 9.98 7.93
C ALA A 94 7.02 11.48 7.60
N VAL A 95 7.55 11.89 6.45
CA VAL A 95 7.45 13.29 5.98
C VAL A 95 6.01 13.65 5.62
N PHE A 96 5.29 12.74 4.96
CA PHE A 96 3.88 12.97 4.62
C PHE A 96 3.02 13.12 5.87
N LEU A 97 3.26 12.33 6.92
CA LEU A 97 2.57 12.48 8.20
C LEU A 97 2.84 13.84 8.87
N TYR A 98 4.09 14.32 8.83
CA TYR A 98 4.41 15.68 9.25
C TYR A 98 3.60 16.71 8.47
N LEU A 99 3.57 16.59 7.13
CA LEU A 99 2.87 17.52 6.26
C LEU A 99 1.35 17.52 6.45
N ILE A 100 0.74 16.35 6.70
CA ILE A 100 -0.69 16.24 6.98
C ILE A 100 -0.99 16.90 8.32
N VAL A 101 -0.33 16.45 9.39
CA VAL A 101 -0.66 16.85 10.77
C VAL A 101 -0.36 18.32 11.00
N ARG A 102 0.73 18.86 10.44
CA ARG A 102 1.02 20.31 10.55
C ARG A 102 0.00 21.20 9.85
N LYS A 103 -0.71 20.67 8.85
CA LYS A 103 -1.79 21.42 8.20
C LYS A 103 -3.05 21.34 9.03
N VAL A 104 -3.38 20.18 9.59
CA VAL A 104 -4.59 20.02 10.40
C VAL A 104 -4.48 20.75 11.75
N PHE A 105 -3.31 20.69 12.40
CA PHE A 105 -3.06 21.24 13.72
C PHE A 105 -1.99 22.35 13.65
N ASP A 106 -0.73 22.01 13.95
CA ASP A 106 0.39 22.93 14.04
C ASP A 106 1.74 22.23 13.76
N ASP A 107 2.80 23.03 13.58
CA ASP A 107 4.14 22.53 13.26
C ASP A 107 4.71 21.58 14.35
N PRO A 108 4.66 21.89 15.66
CA PRO A 108 5.09 20.97 16.72
C PRO A 108 4.41 19.60 16.68
N THR A 109 3.08 19.58 16.56
CA THR A 109 2.29 18.33 16.49
C THR A 109 2.66 17.54 15.22
N GLY A 110 2.90 18.22 14.11
CA GLY A 110 3.42 17.58 12.90
C GLY A 110 4.80 16.97 13.10
N LEU A 111 5.71 17.66 13.80
CA LEU A 111 7.04 17.12 14.08
C LEU A 111 6.95 15.87 14.94
N MET A 112 6.06 15.87 15.94
CA MET A 112 5.79 14.71 16.78
C MET A 112 5.25 13.53 15.95
N SER A 113 4.30 13.76 15.02
CA SER A 113 3.74 12.66 14.22
C SER A 113 4.77 12.01 13.30
N GLY A 114 5.58 12.82 12.59
CA GLY A 114 6.67 12.33 11.75
C GLY A 114 7.75 11.60 12.55
N GLY A 115 8.08 12.13 13.74
CA GLY A 115 9.04 11.50 14.64
C GLY A 115 8.54 10.19 15.25
N MET A 116 7.26 10.13 15.64
CA MET A 116 6.64 8.90 16.11
C MET A 116 6.67 7.82 15.04
N TRP A 117 6.33 8.13 13.78
CA TRP A 117 6.42 7.16 12.67
C TRP A 117 7.85 6.71 12.38
N ALA A 118 8.81 7.64 12.45
CA ALA A 118 10.22 7.35 12.23
C ALA A 118 10.76 6.32 13.23
N CYS A 119 10.31 6.39 14.48
CA CYS A 119 10.73 5.53 15.60
C CYS A 119 9.77 4.38 15.92
N TYR A 120 8.65 4.22 15.19
CA TYR A 120 7.65 3.21 15.51
C TYR A 120 8.15 1.80 15.16
N PRO A 121 8.31 0.88 16.14
CA PRO A 121 8.96 -0.41 15.89
C PRO A 121 8.30 -1.27 14.82
N PHE A 122 6.96 -1.22 14.71
CA PHE A 122 6.24 -2.01 13.73
C PHE A 122 6.49 -1.54 12.29
N THR A 123 6.57 -0.23 12.04
CA THR A 123 6.88 0.27 10.69
C THR A 123 8.32 -0.02 10.33
N ILE A 124 9.26 0.15 11.26
CA ILE A 124 10.66 -0.23 11.07
C ILE A 124 10.76 -1.71 10.70
N TYR A 125 10.16 -2.61 11.48
CA TYR A 125 10.17 -4.04 11.19
C TYR A 125 9.51 -4.38 9.85
N SER A 126 8.44 -3.67 9.48
CA SER A 126 7.75 -3.87 8.21
C SER A 126 8.62 -3.59 6.98
N THR A 127 9.66 -2.77 7.11
CA THR A 127 10.62 -2.51 6.02
C THR A 127 11.66 -3.62 5.84
N LEU A 128 11.83 -4.51 6.83
CA LEU A 128 12.86 -5.54 6.85
C LEU A 128 12.49 -6.83 6.13
N TYR A 129 11.20 -7.13 5.98
CA TYR A 129 10.73 -8.24 5.14
C TYR A 129 10.18 -7.71 3.81
N ILE A 130 10.08 -8.61 2.82
CA ILE A 130 9.48 -8.30 1.52
C ILE A 130 7.96 -8.32 1.71
N GLY A 131 7.38 -7.12 1.87
CA GLY A 131 6.00 -6.92 2.29
C GLY A 131 5.33 -5.74 1.62
N THR A 132 4.00 -5.76 1.63
CA THR A 132 3.17 -4.72 1.01
C THR A 132 3.05 -3.46 1.85
N GLU A 133 3.39 -3.54 3.14
CA GLU A 133 3.12 -2.55 4.18
C GLU A 133 3.77 -1.20 3.88
N ALA A 134 5.06 -1.19 3.54
CA ALA A 134 5.82 0.04 3.31
C ALA A 134 5.22 0.86 2.15
N PHE A 135 4.93 0.20 1.02
CA PHE A 135 4.33 0.89 -0.12
C PHE A 135 2.86 1.22 0.09
N PHE A 136 2.10 0.32 0.71
CA PHE A 136 0.69 0.57 1.01
C PHE A 136 0.52 1.82 1.88
N THR A 137 1.31 1.93 2.96
CA THR A 137 1.28 3.10 3.85
C THR A 137 1.79 4.37 3.15
N PHE A 138 2.82 4.25 2.30
CA PHE A 138 3.30 5.35 1.46
C PHE A 138 2.20 5.92 0.55
N PHE A 139 1.53 5.07 -0.24
CA PHE A 139 0.48 5.52 -1.16
C PHE A 139 -0.73 6.08 -0.42
N ILE A 140 -1.11 5.50 0.72
CA ILE A 140 -2.22 6.00 1.54
C ILE A 140 -1.90 7.33 2.20
N ALA A 141 -0.70 7.49 2.77
CA ALA A 141 -0.29 8.77 3.35
C ALA A 141 -0.22 9.86 2.28
N LEU A 142 0.31 9.55 1.09
CA LEU A 142 0.32 10.50 -0.02
C LEU A 142 -1.08 10.84 -0.51
N PHE A 143 -1.99 9.85 -0.63
CA PHE A 143 -3.40 10.07 -0.92
C PHE A 143 -4.04 11.05 0.07
N VAL A 144 -3.88 10.83 1.39
CA VAL A 144 -4.43 11.71 2.43
C VAL A 144 -3.84 13.11 2.34
N LEU A 145 -2.54 13.21 2.07
CA LEU A 145 -1.86 14.50 1.86
C LEU A 145 -2.47 15.26 0.67
N LEU A 146 -2.67 14.59 -0.47
CA LEU A 146 -3.24 15.22 -1.67
C LEU A 146 -4.70 15.63 -1.47
N ILE A 147 -5.52 14.80 -0.79
CA ILE A 147 -6.89 15.19 -0.43
C ILE A 147 -6.89 16.41 0.49
N THR A 148 -5.97 16.47 1.46
CA THR A 148 -5.83 17.62 2.37
C THR A 148 -5.53 18.91 1.59
N TYR A 149 -4.63 18.85 0.61
CA TYR A 149 -4.36 19.98 -0.30
C TYR A 149 -5.53 20.29 -1.24
N GLY A 150 -6.23 19.27 -1.73
CA GLY A 150 -7.42 19.42 -2.56
C GLY A 150 -8.51 20.19 -1.85
N ILE A 151 -8.85 19.80 -0.62
CA ILE A 151 -9.88 20.46 0.22
C ILE A 151 -9.53 21.93 0.48
N ARG A 152 -8.25 22.27 0.66
CA ARG A 152 -7.82 23.64 0.94
C ARG A 152 -7.77 24.56 -0.28
N ASN A 153 -7.31 24.03 -1.42
CA ASN A 153 -7.06 24.84 -2.62
C ASN A 153 -8.19 24.75 -3.65
N ASP A 154 -9.12 23.81 -3.48
CA ASP A 154 -10.24 23.47 -4.38
C ASP A 154 -9.80 23.35 -5.86
N LYS A 155 -8.69 22.64 -6.09
CA LYS A 155 -8.21 22.34 -7.45
C LYS A 155 -8.45 20.89 -7.81
N TRP A 156 -9.07 20.68 -8.98
CA TRP A 156 -9.49 19.37 -9.48
C TRP A 156 -8.34 18.35 -9.61
N TYR A 157 -7.14 18.80 -9.99
CA TYR A 157 -5.99 17.92 -10.22
C TYR A 157 -5.51 17.22 -8.93
N TRP A 158 -5.71 17.81 -7.75
CA TRP A 158 -5.41 17.15 -6.47
C TRP A 158 -6.31 15.93 -6.24
N TYR A 159 -7.57 16.01 -6.63
CA TYR A 159 -8.53 14.92 -6.50
C TYR A 159 -8.29 13.81 -7.52
N CYS A 160 -7.89 14.17 -8.74
CA CYS A 160 -7.46 13.17 -9.75
C CYS A 160 -6.23 12.40 -9.27
N ALA A 161 -5.19 13.12 -8.82
CA ALA A 161 -3.98 12.50 -8.29
C ALA A 161 -4.26 11.66 -7.03
N ALA A 162 -5.14 12.12 -6.14
CA ALA A 162 -5.59 11.35 -4.99
C ALA A 162 -6.29 10.04 -5.41
N GLY A 163 -7.26 10.11 -6.33
CA GLY A 163 -7.95 8.93 -6.85
C GLY A 163 -7.01 7.91 -7.48
N PHE A 164 -6.03 8.40 -8.25
CA PHE A 164 -4.97 7.57 -8.82
C PHE A 164 -4.16 6.85 -7.74
N LEU A 165 -3.64 7.58 -6.74
CA LEU A 165 -2.84 7.00 -5.65
C LEU A 165 -3.64 6.03 -4.77
N LEU A 166 -4.93 6.29 -4.56
CA LEU A 166 -5.82 5.37 -3.86
C LEU A 166 -6.04 4.08 -4.67
N GLY A 167 -6.14 4.19 -5.99
CA GLY A 167 -6.17 3.04 -6.89
C GLY A 167 -4.89 2.22 -6.78
N MET A 168 -3.74 2.89 -6.80
CA MET A 168 -2.43 2.25 -6.61
C MET A 168 -2.34 1.54 -5.26
N ALA A 169 -2.68 2.22 -4.15
CA ALA A 169 -2.73 1.60 -2.83
C ALA A 169 -3.62 0.34 -2.80
N THR A 170 -4.77 0.42 -3.47
CA THR A 170 -5.73 -0.69 -3.58
C THR A 170 -5.17 -1.86 -4.39
N LEU A 171 -4.38 -1.58 -5.43
CA LEU A 171 -3.64 -2.59 -6.21
C LEU A 171 -2.40 -3.15 -5.51
N ILE A 172 -2.02 -2.62 -4.35
CA ILE A 172 -1.08 -3.28 -3.44
C ILE A 172 -1.85 -4.17 -2.47
N ARG A 173 -2.91 -3.63 -1.86
CA ARG A 173 -3.78 -4.33 -0.91
C ARG A 173 -5.22 -3.91 -1.12
N GLY A 174 -6.12 -4.86 -1.34
CA GLY A 174 -7.55 -4.60 -1.54
C GLY A 174 -8.31 -4.03 -0.32
N THR A 175 -7.61 -3.71 0.78
CA THR A 175 -8.20 -3.16 2.01
C THR A 175 -8.86 -1.80 1.82
N THR A 176 -8.47 -1.03 0.79
CA THR A 176 -8.90 0.36 0.58
C THR A 176 -9.96 0.51 -0.51
N GLN A 177 -10.49 -0.59 -1.02
CA GLN A 177 -11.43 -0.61 -2.15
C GLN A 177 -12.72 0.18 -1.91
N PHE A 178 -13.15 0.33 -0.65
CA PHE A 178 -14.38 1.03 -0.28
C PHE A 178 -14.17 2.50 0.15
N ILE A 179 -12.92 2.97 0.27
CA ILE A 179 -12.63 4.38 0.58
C ILE A 179 -13.26 5.37 -0.41
N PRO A 180 -13.28 5.12 -1.74
CA PRO A 180 -13.94 6.02 -2.69
C PRO A 180 -15.43 6.25 -2.42
N LEU A 181 -16.12 5.31 -1.75
CA LEU A 181 -17.53 5.44 -1.41
C LEU A 181 -17.77 6.38 -0.21
N VAL A 182 -16.78 6.50 0.67
CA VAL A 182 -16.82 7.38 1.85
C VAL A 182 -16.32 8.78 1.51
N LEU A 183 -15.47 8.92 0.48
CA LEU A 183 -14.90 10.20 0.06
C LEU A 183 -15.95 11.31 -0.19
N PRO A 184 -17.10 11.04 -0.85
CA PRO A 184 -18.14 12.05 -1.04
C PRO A 184 -18.69 12.59 0.29
N LEU A 185 -18.83 11.75 1.32
CA LEU A 185 -19.30 12.16 2.65
C LEU A 185 -18.27 13.08 3.33
N VAL A 186 -16.99 12.74 3.23
CA VAL A 186 -15.89 13.56 3.77
C VAL A 186 -15.83 14.92 3.09
N LEU A 187 -15.94 14.96 1.76
CA LEU A 187 -15.93 16.20 0.99
C LEU A 187 -17.19 17.03 1.21
N PHE A 188 -18.34 16.38 1.39
CA PHE A 188 -19.60 17.03 1.77
C PHE A 188 -19.54 17.65 3.16
N ALA A 189 -18.92 16.99 4.13
CA ALA A 189 -18.74 17.50 5.49
C ALA A 189 -17.72 18.64 5.57
N SER A 190 -16.71 18.62 4.70
CA SER A 190 -15.63 19.62 4.65
C SER A 190 -16.01 20.88 3.86
N ARG A 191 -17.29 21.06 3.50
CA ARG A 191 -17.75 22.18 2.67
C ARG A 191 -17.59 23.52 3.40
N LYS A 192 -16.92 24.47 2.76
CA LYS A 192 -17.15 25.90 2.98
C LYS A 192 -17.94 26.38 1.77
N GLU A 193 -19.20 26.74 1.99
CA GLU A 193 -20.15 27.34 1.04
C GLU A 193 -19.91 27.09 -0.46
N GLY A 194 -20.60 26.09 -1.03
CA GLY A 194 -21.08 26.15 -2.42
C GLY A 194 -20.48 25.26 -3.52
N VAL A 195 -19.33 24.59 -3.38
CA VAL A 195 -18.56 24.24 -4.60
C VAL A 195 -18.17 22.76 -4.77
N HIS A 196 -18.40 22.26 -6.00
CA HIS A 196 -17.84 21.09 -6.72
C HIS A 196 -17.52 19.76 -6.01
N TRP A 197 -17.92 19.52 -4.76
CA TRP A 197 -17.60 18.28 -4.03
C TRP A 197 -18.01 17.02 -4.82
N LEU A 198 -19.16 17.04 -5.49
CA LEU A 198 -19.64 15.93 -6.30
C LEU A 198 -18.76 15.71 -7.53
N ARG A 199 -18.38 16.79 -8.24
CA ARG A 199 -17.44 16.74 -9.37
C ARG A 199 -16.08 16.21 -8.93
N ASN A 200 -15.53 16.74 -7.84
CA ASN A 200 -14.21 16.37 -7.34
C ASN A 200 -14.21 14.91 -6.82
N SER A 201 -15.30 14.47 -6.18
CA SER A 201 -15.52 13.07 -5.81
C SER A 201 -15.59 12.17 -7.05
N ALA A 202 -16.35 12.57 -8.06
CA ALA A 202 -16.48 11.84 -9.32
C ALA A 202 -15.13 11.74 -10.06
N LEU A 203 -14.34 12.81 -10.11
CA LEU A 203 -13.00 12.80 -10.70
C LEU A 203 -12.06 11.84 -9.96
N SER A 204 -12.06 11.87 -8.64
CA SER A 204 -11.29 10.90 -7.84
C SER A 204 -11.75 9.47 -8.09
N LEU A 205 -13.06 9.23 -8.18
CA LEU A 205 -13.64 7.91 -8.45
C LEU A 205 -13.28 7.41 -9.84
N VAL A 206 -13.34 8.26 -10.86
CA VAL A 206 -12.95 7.92 -12.24
C VAL A 206 -11.48 7.55 -12.30
N CYS A 207 -10.58 8.37 -11.71
CA CYS A 207 -9.15 8.05 -11.67
C CYS A 207 -8.88 6.75 -10.91
N PHE A 208 -9.59 6.51 -9.80
CA PHE A 208 -9.49 5.26 -9.05
C PHE A 208 -9.91 4.05 -9.90
N ILE A 209 -11.07 4.13 -10.56
CA ILE A 209 -11.59 3.06 -11.42
C ILE A 209 -10.60 2.77 -12.56
N LEU A 210 -10.10 3.81 -13.23
CA LEU A 210 -9.14 3.66 -14.33
C LEU A 210 -7.86 2.91 -13.92
N VAL A 211 -7.41 3.06 -12.67
CA VAL A 211 -6.24 2.34 -12.16
C VAL A 211 -6.55 0.88 -11.88
N ILE A 212 -7.69 0.57 -11.26
CA ILE A 212 -8.04 -0.82 -10.90
C ILE A 212 -8.59 -1.63 -12.09
N LEU A 213 -9.14 -0.94 -13.09
CA LEU A 213 -9.88 -1.56 -14.20
C LEU A 213 -9.04 -2.57 -15.01
N PRO A 214 -7.76 -2.31 -15.38
CA PRO A 214 -6.96 -3.27 -16.12
C PRO A 214 -6.79 -4.60 -15.38
N TRP A 215 -6.61 -4.54 -14.06
CA TRP A 215 -6.48 -5.74 -13.24
C TRP A 215 -7.82 -6.47 -13.08
N GLY A 216 -8.91 -5.74 -12.84
CA GLY A 216 -10.26 -6.30 -12.82
C GLY A 216 -10.64 -6.96 -14.15
N ALA A 217 -10.27 -6.35 -15.27
CA ALA A 217 -10.47 -6.90 -16.61
C ALA A 217 -9.65 -8.19 -16.82
N ARG A 218 -8.37 -8.20 -16.41
CA ARG A 218 -7.55 -9.42 -16.41
C ARG A 218 -8.22 -10.51 -15.58
N ASN A 219 -8.72 -10.20 -14.39
CA ASN A 219 -9.37 -11.19 -13.53
C ASN A 219 -10.62 -11.75 -14.20
N TYR A 220 -11.43 -10.92 -14.84
CA TYR A 220 -12.60 -11.39 -15.58
C TYR A 220 -12.23 -12.29 -16.77
N ILE A 221 -11.17 -11.96 -17.51
CA ILE A 221 -10.74 -12.73 -18.69
C ILE A 221 -10.10 -14.06 -18.29
N VAL A 222 -9.22 -14.06 -17.28
CA VAL A 222 -8.41 -15.24 -16.88
C VAL A 222 -9.19 -16.15 -15.92
N LEU A 223 -9.98 -15.57 -15.02
CA LEU A 223 -10.68 -16.31 -13.96
C LEU A 223 -12.16 -16.53 -14.25
N HIS A 224 -12.72 -15.84 -15.26
CA HIS A 224 -14.15 -15.84 -15.56
C HIS A 224 -15.05 -15.40 -14.38
N GLU A 225 -14.48 -14.70 -13.40
CA GLU A 225 -15.18 -14.17 -12.22
C GLU A 225 -14.99 -12.65 -12.09
N ILE A 226 -16.00 -11.96 -11.55
CA ILE A 226 -15.95 -10.51 -11.32
C ILE A 226 -15.21 -10.25 -10.00
N ILE A 227 -13.88 -10.18 -10.08
CA ILE A 227 -12.99 -9.85 -8.96
C ILE A 227 -12.24 -8.55 -9.28
N PRO A 228 -12.70 -7.38 -8.82
CA PRO A 228 -12.13 -6.09 -9.21
C PRO A 228 -10.66 -5.86 -8.80
N VAL A 229 -10.23 -6.42 -7.67
CA VAL A 229 -8.90 -6.17 -7.09
C VAL A 229 -8.24 -7.46 -6.64
N GLY A 230 -8.93 -8.23 -5.81
CA GLY A 230 -8.44 -9.50 -5.31
C GLY A 230 -9.40 -9.99 -4.23
N ALA A 231 -9.60 -11.30 -4.17
CA ALA A 231 -10.28 -11.89 -3.05
C ALA A 231 -9.25 -11.98 -1.91
N ASN A 232 -9.13 -10.93 -1.09
CA ASN A 232 -8.45 -11.12 0.20
C ASN A 232 -9.17 -12.27 0.89
N SER A 233 -8.40 -13.30 1.26
CA SER A 233 -8.89 -14.53 1.90
C SER A 233 -10.08 -14.20 2.81
N THR A 234 -11.18 -14.89 2.57
CA THR A 234 -12.49 -14.88 3.24
C THR A 234 -12.45 -14.93 4.79
N VAL A 235 -11.29 -14.86 5.40
CA VAL A 235 -10.97 -15.15 6.80
C VAL A 235 -11.38 -14.03 7.79
N ILE A 236 -11.64 -12.80 7.35
CA ILE A 236 -11.94 -11.70 8.31
C ILE A 236 -13.44 -11.56 8.61
N LEU A 237 -14.33 -11.80 7.64
CA LEU A 237 -15.78 -11.70 7.86
C LEU A 237 -16.44 -13.02 8.22
N TYR A 238 -15.87 -14.16 7.79
CA TYR A 238 -16.41 -15.49 8.10
C TYR A 238 -15.79 -16.14 9.35
N GLY A 239 -14.85 -15.46 10.00
CA GLY A 239 -13.87 -16.20 10.79
C GLY A 239 -13.09 -17.15 9.88
N ILE A 240 -12.05 -17.75 10.43
CA ILE A 240 -11.34 -18.84 9.75
C ILE A 240 -12.40 -19.89 9.37
N SER A 241 -12.37 -20.39 8.13
CA SER A 241 -13.22 -21.51 7.72
C SER A 241 -13.19 -22.59 8.81
N GLU A 242 -14.36 -23.06 9.21
CA GLU A 242 -14.57 -23.90 10.41
C GLU A 242 -13.59 -25.09 10.63
N PRO A 243 -12.89 -25.68 9.63
CA PRO A 243 -12.01 -26.82 9.92
C PRO A 243 -10.73 -26.52 10.71
N LEU A 244 -10.41 -25.27 11.08
CA LEU A 244 -9.13 -24.93 11.74
C LEU A 244 -9.26 -24.46 13.19
N LEU A 245 -10.46 -24.57 13.77
CA LEU A 245 -10.77 -24.11 15.12
C LEU A 245 -10.26 -25.04 16.24
N THR A 246 -10.02 -26.33 15.96
CA THR A 246 -9.48 -27.26 16.98
C THR A 246 -8.09 -27.78 16.63
N ILE A 247 -7.29 -28.06 17.66
CA ILE A 247 -5.92 -28.60 17.53
C ILE A 247 -5.92 -29.90 16.72
N GLU A 248 -6.94 -30.75 16.90
CA GLU A 248 -7.07 -32.02 16.18
C GLU A 248 -7.34 -31.83 14.68
N THR A 249 -8.24 -30.91 14.32
CA THR A 249 -8.59 -30.68 12.92
C THR A 249 -7.42 -30.03 12.17
N ARG A 250 -6.68 -29.14 12.83
CA ARG A 250 -5.46 -28.53 12.29
C ARG A 250 -4.37 -29.56 12.01
N GLN A 251 -4.16 -30.56 12.87
CA GLN A 251 -3.20 -31.63 12.63
C GLN A 251 -3.56 -32.53 11.44
N LYS A 252 -4.85 -32.83 11.24
CA LYS A 252 -5.32 -33.67 10.12
C LYS A 252 -5.29 -32.96 8.77
N GLU A 253 -5.70 -31.70 8.72
CA GLU A 253 -5.79 -30.94 7.47
C GLU A 253 -4.41 -30.43 7.00
N LEU A 254 -3.53 -30.01 7.93
CA LEU A 254 -2.14 -29.63 7.57
C LEU A 254 -1.38 -30.79 6.92
N ALA A 255 -1.53 -32.00 7.44
CA ALA A 255 -0.88 -33.19 6.88
C ALA A 255 -1.36 -33.51 5.44
N ARG A 256 -2.58 -33.13 5.07
CA ARG A 256 -3.12 -33.29 3.71
C ARG A 256 -2.70 -32.17 2.75
N LEU A 257 -2.51 -30.96 3.26
CA LEU A 257 -2.13 -29.80 2.45
C LEU A 257 -0.63 -29.79 2.11
N PHE A 258 0.19 -30.54 2.84
CA PHE A 258 1.65 -30.62 2.68
C PHE A 258 2.15 -32.03 2.29
N ALA A 259 1.25 -32.95 1.92
CA ALA A 259 1.57 -34.25 1.31
C ALA A 259 1.40 -34.19 -0.21
#